data_AF-A0A8S3R6N8-F1
#
_entry.id   AF-A0A8S3R6N8-F1
#
_cell.length_a   1.000
_cell.length_b   1.000
_cell.length_c   1.000
_cell.angle_alpha   90.00
_cell.angle_beta   90.00
_cell.angle_gamma   90.00
#
_symmetry.space_group_name_H-M   'P 1'
#
loop_
_entity.id
_entity.type
_entity.pdbx_description
1 polymer ?
#
loop_
_entity_poly.entity_id
_entity_poly.type
_entity_poly.pdbx_seq_one_letter_code
_entity_poly.pdbx_strand_id
1 'polypeptide(L)'
;MASSVKHLCTICHDDGISNSAVTWCTECEVFFCGDCEKPHSKSRLSKDHTTMSAGDYKKLPVFIQKISSQCKDHNKNLELYCSVHACPCCVQCITDKHQKCEDMKPLSDILNKVKLSASVQIFEKDLKDLKKNYDEAIQYLKTRISIINTQKTEAIEEIQMTRKSIADYLNKLEQTLLDDLESKHSKLKLNMTTLVDLMDKRAREIEQIQSELTEMTQYATELQLYVKSKEIEKTTSQAEKYLEDLESGDHFSEIDLEVKVTPTLQSILYDVKSFGDININTSSSTFQIKTGRKDQAQLLVLKVPGMNNIQPSLLRTLTIPADMKSLDILACLILPNGKFMILYSNKRLLLFSNDGIFIRTVVTFTDVPCDVCFVRNNTVAVTLRSANQTVLVDVEKNAIIEKIKFSHNCHGASSDGKILVVNNESRQITASNLNYRLQTTFELYGTARISLFQDSIYCSLYYESKVSCYKDTDEFELLWTFQHQDIDRPVGITVDNNGFVYIVSRRNSKIVVVSPDGKTCQTILSEADGIKDPWAIDINRETGMMIVSSKISDDTDYSGATYQTAFVYKI
;
A
#
# COMPACT_ATOMS: atom_id res chain seq x y z
N MET A 1 -50.53 -10.20 -10.37
CA MET A 1 -51.72 -9.33 -10.48
C MET A 1 -51.37 -7.99 -9.83
N ALA A 2 -51.06 -6.97 -10.62
CA ALA A 2 -50.77 -5.64 -10.09
C ALA A 2 -52.10 -4.97 -9.68
N SER A 3 -52.34 -4.87 -8.37
CA SER A 3 -53.47 -4.13 -7.81
C SER A 3 -53.37 -2.67 -8.25
N SER A 4 -54.34 -2.22 -9.05
CA SER A 4 -54.43 -0.87 -9.57
C SER A 4 -54.91 0.08 -8.47
N VAL A 5 -54.00 0.52 -7.59
CA VAL A 5 -54.30 1.56 -6.61
C VAL A 5 -54.82 2.79 -7.36
N LYS A 6 -56.11 3.09 -7.28
CA LYS A 6 -56.72 4.29 -7.88
C LYS A 6 -56.37 5.47 -6.98
N HIS A 7 -55.65 6.45 -7.50
CA HIS A 7 -55.45 7.71 -6.78
C HIS A 7 -56.79 8.45 -6.71
N LEU A 8 -57.16 8.89 -5.52
CA LEU A 8 -58.35 9.70 -5.30
C LEU A 8 -57.99 11.18 -5.44
N CYS A 9 -58.97 12.00 -5.79
CA CYS A 9 -58.80 13.44 -5.77
C CYS A 9 -58.60 13.90 -4.33
N THR A 10 -57.48 14.57 -4.05
CA THR A 10 -57.12 15.00 -2.69
C THR A 10 -58.18 15.93 -2.11
N ILE A 11 -58.63 16.93 -2.87
CA ILE A 11 -59.63 17.90 -2.41
C ILE A 11 -60.97 17.23 -2.10
N CYS A 12 -61.48 16.42 -3.03
CA CYS A 12 -62.73 15.71 -2.77
C CYS A 12 -62.59 14.77 -1.57
N HIS A 13 -61.44 14.12 -1.42
CA HIS A 13 -61.19 13.21 -0.30
C HIS A 13 -61.15 13.93 1.05
N ASP A 14 -60.56 15.12 1.11
CA ASP A 14 -60.55 15.98 2.30
C ASP A 14 -61.98 16.41 2.70
N ASP A 15 -62.87 16.58 1.71
CA ASP A 15 -64.31 16.84 1.91
C ASP A 15 -65.14 15.56 2.15
N GLY A 16 -64.50 14.39 2.30
CA GLY A 16 -65.16 13.10 2.55
C GLY A 16 -65.76 12.43 1.30
N ILE A 17 -65.45 12.92 0.10
CA ILE A 17 -65.97 12.46 -1.19
C ILE A 17 -64.89 11.68 -1.95
N SER A 18 -65.18 10.42 -2.28
CA SER A 18 -64.21 9.53 -2.95
C SER A 18 -64.28 9.60 -4.48
N ASN A 19 -63.90 10.75 -5.05
CA ASN A 19 -63.78 10.92 -6.50
C ASN A 19 -62.43 10.40 -7.03
N SER A 20 -62.43 9.72 -8.17
CA SER A 20 -61.19 9.26 -8.81
C SER A 20 -60.41 10.44 -9.40
N ALA A 21 -59.10 10.47 -9.16
CA ALA A 21 -58.22 11.47 -9.76
C ALA A 21 -57.91 11.13 -11.22
N VAL A 22 -57.90 12.17 -12.06
CA VAL A 22 -57.55 12.08 -13.48
C VAL A 22 -56.28 12.86 -13.79
N THR A 23 -55.95 13.86 -12.98
CA THR A 23 -54.83 14.77 -13.18
C THR A 23 -53.97 14.85 -11.93
N TRP A 24 -52.66 14.94 -12.11
CA TRP A 24 -51.65 15.24 -11.10
C TRP A 24 -51.00 16.57 -11.44
N CYS A 25 -50.95 17.52 -10.50
CA CYS A 25 -50.19 18.76 -10.64
C CYS A 25 -48.82 18.59 -10.00
N THR A 26 -47.76 18.92 -10.74
CA THR A 26 -46.39 18.75 -10.26
C THR A 26 -45.98 19.74 -9.19
N GLU A 27 -46.46 20.98 -9.27
CA GLU A 27 -46.09 22.09 -8.39
C GLU A 27 -46.94 22.12 -7.12
N CYS A 28 -48.16 21.58 -7.17
CA CYS A 28 -49.00 21.41 -5.98
C CYS A 28 -48.81 20.07 -5.29
N GLU A 29 -48.23 19.08 -5.98
CA GLU A 29 -48.16 17.69 -5.51
C GLU A 29 -49.53 17.12 -5.08
N VAL A 30 -50.56 17.45 -5.86
CA VAL A 30 -51.96 17.12 -5.57
C VAL A 30 -52.63 16.44 -6.75
N PHE A 31 -53.47 15.46 -6.43
CA PHE A 31 -54.33 14.75 -7.37
C PHE A 31 -55.71 15.43 -7.49
N PHE A 32 -56.14 15.69 -8.73
CA PHE A 32 -57.41 16.33 -9.05
C PHE A 32 -58.33 15.42 -9.85
N CYS A 33 -59.63 15.43 -9.55
CA CYS A 33 -60.67 14.92 -10.45
C CYS A 33 -60.96 15.96 -11.55
N GLY A 34 -61.71 15.58 -12.58
CA GLY A 34 -62.01 16.47 -13.71
C GLY A 34 -62.77 17.74 -13.33
N ASP A 35 -63.45 17.77 -12.19
CA ASP A 35 -64.19 18.95 -11.73
C ASP A 35 -63.36 19.85 -10.81
N CYS A 36 -62.38 19.31 -10.10
CA CYS A 36 -61.42 20.10 -9.31
C CYS A 36 -60.24 20.62 -10.14
N GLU A 37 -59.90 19.95 -11.25
CA GLU A 37 -58.85 20.40 -12.17
C GLU A 37 -59.27 21.68 -12.94
N LYS A 38 -60.51 21.74 -13.44
CA LYS A 38 -61.02 22.91 -14.20
C LYS A 38 -60.87 24.26 -13.49
N PRO A 39 -61.24 24.42 -12.20
CA PRO A 39 -61.02 25.67 -11.48
C PRO A 39 -59.53 25.88 -11.17
N HIS A 40 -58.75 24.82 -10.98
CA HIS A 40 -57.31 24.89 -10.75
C HIS A 40 -56.57 25.45 -11.99
N SER A 41 -56.86 24.96 -13.19
CA SER A 41 -56.24 25.44 -14.44
C SER A 41 -56.74 26.81 -14.89
N LYS A 42 -57.91 27.26 -14.41
CA LYS A 42 -58.46 28.60 -14.73
C LYS A 42 -58.16 29.67 -13.68
N SER A 43 -57.64 29.29 -12.52
CA SER A 43 -57.30 30.23 -11.45
C SER A 43 -56.08 31.06 -11.83
N ARG A 44 -56.11 32.35 -11.50
CA ARG A 44 -54.97 33.26 -11.72
C ARG A 44 -53.68 32.80 -11.03
N LEU A 45 -53.80 32.02 -9.94
CA LEU A 45 -52.68 31.58 -9.11
C LEU A 45 -52.05 30.26 -9.56
N SER A 46 -52.75 29.45 -10.36
CA SER A 46 -52.30 28.08 -10.71
C SER A 46 -52.46 27.72 -12.18
N LYS A 47 -52.91 28.65 -13.02
CA LYS A 47 -53.03 28.48 -14.49
C LYS A 47 -51.72 28.10 -15.19
N ASP A 48 -50.58 28.44 -14.59
CA ASP A 48 -49.25 28.22 -15.16
C ASP A 48 -48.58 26.95 -14.60
N HIS A 49 -49.27 26.18 -13.76
CA HIS A 49 -48.75 24.92 -13.22
C HIS A 49 -48.76 23.80 -14.28
N THR A 50 -47.73 22.96 -14.24
CA THR A 50 -47.63 21.81 -15.11
C THR A 50 -48.48 20.66 -14.55
N THR A 51 -49.24 20.01 -15.43
CA THR A 51 -50.09 18.88 -15.06
C THR A 51 -49.81 17.67 -15.95
N MET A 52 -50.01 16.48 -15.39
CA MET A 52 -49.93 15.21 -16.11
C MET A 52 -51.09 14.30 -15.72
N SER A 53 -51.40 13.31 -16.55
CA SER A 53 -52.49 12.39 -16.21
C SER A 53 -52.11 11.51 -15.02
N ALA A 54 -53.09 11.15 -14.19
CA ALA A 54 -52.89 10.19 -13.10
C ALA A 54 -52.47 8.80 -13.62
N GLY A 55 -52.79 8.49 -14.88
CA GLY A 55 -52.31 7.29 -15.57
C GLY A 55 -50.82 7.34 -15.91
N ASP A 56 -50.31 8.51 -16.32
CA ASP A 56 -48.90 8.69 -16.66
C ASP A 56 -48.02 8.83 -15.41
N TYR A 57 -48.52 9.45 -14.34
CA TYR A 57 -47.85 9.46 -13.03
C TYR A 57 -47.58 8.04 -12.54
N LYS A 58 -48.55 7.13 -12.68
CA LYS A 58 -48.39 5.70 -12.30
C LYS A 58 -47.33 4.96 -13.09
N LYS A 59 -47.05 5.39 -14.33
CA LYS A 59 -46.00 4.79 -15.17
C LYS A 59 -44.60 5.24 -14.75
N LEU A 60 -44.47 6.29 -13.93
CA LEU A 60 -43.17 6.71 -13.42
C LEU A 60 -42.61 5.67 -12.45
N PRO A 61 -41.28 5.42 -12.45
CA PRO A 61 -40.65 4.60 -11.43
C PRO A 61 -40.98 5.09 -10.01
N VAL A 62 -41.20 4.15 -9.09
CA VAL A 62 -41.61 4.43 -7.70
C VAL A 62 -40.67 5.41 -6.99
N PHE A 63 -39.36 5.37 -7.29
CA PHE A 63 -38.40 6.30 -6.69
C PHE A 63 -38.59 7.74 -7.17
N ILE A 64 -39.09 7.97 -8.40
CA ILE A 64 -39.40 9.30 -8.93
C ILE A 64 -40.68 9.85 -8.28
N GLN A 65 -41.68 8.98 -8.07
CA GLN A 65 -42.94 9.35 -7.41
C GLN A 65 -42.72 9.86 -5.97
N LYS A 66 -41.61 9.48 -5.34
CA LYS A 66 -41.22 9.89 -3.98
C LYS A 66 -40.41 11.18 -3.91
N ILE A 67 -40.02 11.75 -5.05
CA ILE A 67 -39.27 13.01 -5.09
C ILE A 67 -40.25 14.16 -4.87
N SER A 68 -40.10 14.89 -3.76
CA SER A 68 -40.88 16.11 -3.49
C SER A 68 -40.08 17.36 -3.84
N SER A 69 -40.77 18.29 -4.45
CA SER A 69 -40.39 19.68 -4.75
C SER A 69 -40.66 20.64 -3.60
N GLN A 70 -41.09 20.14 -2.43
CA GLN A 70 -41.30 20.93 -1.23
C GLN A 70 -40.06 20.97 -0.32
N CYS A 71 -39.85 22.12 0.31
CA CYS A 71 -38.82 22.34 1.30
C CYS A 71 -39.10 21.50 2.55
N LYS A 72 -38.13 20.67 2.95
CA LYS A 72 -38.28 19.78 4.12
C LYS A 72 -38.51 20.51 5.44
N ASP A 73 -38.00 21.74 5.58
CA ASP A 73 -38.09 22.51 6.83
C ASP A 73 -39.40 23.30 6.96
N HIS A 74 -39.94 23.77 5.83
CA HIS A 74 -41.06 24.72 5.82
C HIS A 74 -42.30 24.19 5.08
N ASN A 75 -42.20 23.03 4.43
CA ASN A 75 -43.24 22.40 3.62
C ASN A 75 -43.84 23.35 2.56
N LYS A 76 -42.97 24.17 1.96
CA LYS A 76 -43.30 25.16 0.91
C LYS A 76 -42.50 24.89 -0.35
N ASN A 77 -42.99 25.38 -1.48
CA ASN A 77 -42.36 25.17 -2.77
C ASN A 77 -40.91 25.68 -2.81
N LEU A 78 -40.05 24.87 -3.41
CA LEU A 78 -38.66 25.22 -3.67
C LEU A 78 -38.62 26.15 -4.90
N GLU A 79 -38.24 27.40 -4.67
CA GLU A 79 -38.28 28.46 -5.69
C GLU A 79 -36.93 29.14 -5.87
N LEU A 80 -36.02 28.97 -4.91
CA LEU A 80 -34.71 29.62 -4.87
C LEU A 80 -33.60 28.57 -4.79
N TYR A 81 -32.39 28.98 -5.12
CA TYR A 81 -31.18 28.21 -4.94
C TYR A 81 -30.12 29.07 -4.26
N CYS A 82 -29.52 28.54 -3.20
CA CYS A 82 -28.40 29.18 -2.53
C CYS A 82 -27.09 28.67 -3.14
N SER A 83 -26.28 29.54 -3.74
CA SER A 83 -24.96 29.12 -4.27
C SER A 83 -23.95 28.80 -3.17
N VAL A 84 -24.10 29.39 -1.98
CA VAL A 84 -23.17 29.19 -0.85
C VAL A 84 -23.31 27.78 -0.26
N HIS A 85 -24.55 27.34 -0.06
CA HIS A 85 -24.86 26.01 0.49
C HIS A 85 -25.23 24.98 -0.58
N ALA A 86 -25.33 25.41 -1.84
CA ALA A 86 -25.69 24.62 -3.00
C ALA A 86 -26.93 23.74 -2.83
N CYS A 87 -28.00 24.34 -2.32
CA CYS A 87 -29.25 23.67 -2.07
C CYS A 87 -30.45 24.48 -2.58
N PRO A 88 -31.50 23.80 -3.07
CA PRO A 88 -32.77 24.46 -3.34
C PRO A 88 -33.43 24.87 -2.03
N CYS A 89 -34.05 26.04 -2.02
CA CYS A 89 -34.62 26.71 -0.86
C CYS A 89 -36.01 27.23 -1.17
N CYS A 90 -36.89 27.31 -0.17
CA CYS A 90 -38.10 28.13 -0.27
C CYS A 90 -37.81 29.57 0.18
N VAL A 91 -38.73 30.50 -0.08
CA VAL A 91 -38.56 31.92 0.29
C VAL A 91 -38.33 32.12 1.80
N GLN A 92 -38.93 31.30 2.66
CA GLN A 92 -38.74 31.38 4.12
C GLN A 92 -37.35 30.95 4.59
N CYS A 93 -36.63 30.15 3.81
CA CYS A 93 -35.27 29.74 4.15
C CYS A 93 -34.29 30.92 4.18
N ILE A 94 -34.57 32.00 3.45
CA ILE A 94 -33.73 33.22 3.43
C ILE A 94 -33.65 33.81 4.84
N THR A 95 -34.79 33.95 5.50
CA THR A 95 -34.89 34.59 6.81
C THR A 95 -34.54 33.66 7.97
N ASP A 96 -34.35 32.36 7.73
CA ASP A 96 -33.99 31.40 8.77
C ASP A 96 -32.52 30.98 8.64
N LYS A 97 -32.21 30.12 7.66
CA LYS A 97 -30.89 29.48 7.53
C LYS A 97 -29.92 30.21 6.59
N HIS A 98 -30.43 31.07 5.70
CA HIS A 98 -29.64 31.72 4.64
C HIS A 98 -29.51 33.24 4.81
N GLN A 99 -29.67 33.76 6.03
CA GLN A 99 -29.66 35.21 6.32
C GLN A 99 -28.37 35.91 5.89
N LYS A 100 -27.25 35.18 5.86
CA LYS A 100 -25.90 35.68 5.50
C LYS A 100 -25.45 35.25 4.10
N CYS A 101 -26.32 34.62 3.32
CA CYS A 101 -25.98 34.15 1.98
C CYS A 101 -26.35 35.23 0.96
N GLU A 102 -25.34 35.81 0.31
CA GLU A 102 -25.54 36.92 -0.63
C GLU A 102 -25.90 36.47 -2.05
N ASP A 103 -25.56 35.24 -2.44
CA ASP A 103 -25.81 34.71 -3.79
C ASP A 103 -26.99 33.71 -3.81
N MET A 104 -28.20 34.26 -3.84
CA MET A 104 -29.46 33.53 -4.00
C MET A 104 -30.02 33.77 -5.41
N LYS A 105 -30.36 32.70 -6.12
CA LYS A 105 -30.89 32.76 -7.51
C LYS A 105 -32.25 32.10 -7.61
N PRO A 106 -33.14 32.55 -8.51
CA PRO A 106 -34.35 31.80 -8.86
C PRO A 106 -33.99 30.38 -9.31
N LEU A 107 -34.69 29.38 -8.77
CA LEU A 107 -34.46 27.98 -9.11
C LEU A 107 -34.76 27.70 -10.60
N SER A 108 -35.71 28.44 -11.19
CA SER A 108 -36.03 28.43 -12.62
C SER A 108 -34.80 28.64 -13.52
N ASP A 109 -33.85 29.45 -13.07
CA ASP A 109 -32.65 29.80 -13.85
C ASP A 109 -31.69 28.60 -13.96
N ILE A 110 -31.81 27.62 -13.06
CA ILE A 110 -30.96 26.43 -12.95
C ILE A 110 -31.64 25.19 -13.57
N LEU A 111 -32.97 25.13 -13.52
CA LEU A 111 -33.74 23.97 -13.98
C LEU A 111 -33.67 23.75 -15.50
N ASN A 112 -33.32 24.79 -16.26
CA ASN A 112 -33.17 24.71 -17.70
C ASN A 112 -31.92 23.88 -18.06
N LYS A 113 -32.15 22.65 -18.57
CA LYS A 113 -31.15 21.68 -19.09
C LYS A 113 -30.46 20.78 -18.05
N VAL A 114 -31.00 20.60 -16.84
CA VAL A 114 -30.44 19.68 -15.81
C VAL A 114 -30.21 18.25 -16.34
N LYS A 115 -31.14 17.72 -17.14
CA LYS A 115 -31.02 16.37 -17.75
C LYS A 115 -29.85 16.22 -18.71
N LEU A 116 -29.39 17.34 -19.30
CA LEU A 116 -28.25 17.40 -20.23
C LEU A 116 -27.00 18.01 -19.57
N SER A 117 -27.05 18.24 -18.25
CA SER A 117 -25.93 18.85 -17.54
C SER A 117 -24.76 17.88 -17.45
N ALA A 118 -23.54 18.42 -17.60
CA ALA A 118 -22.31 17.67 -17.39
C ALA A 118 -22.26 17.04 -15.98
N SER A 119 -22.92 17.64 -14.99
CA SER A 119 -22.99 17.14 -13.61
C SER A 119 -23.63 15.76 -13.52
N VAL A 120 -24.72 15.50 -14.26
CA VAL A 120 -25.36 14.17 -14.29
C VAL A 120 -24.43 13.11 -14.90
N GLN A 121 -23.71 13.46 -15.95
CA GLN A 121 -22.72 12.58 -16.58
C GLN A 121 -21.51 12.33 -15.67
N ILE A 122 -21.08 13.34 -14.91
CA ILE A 122 -20.02 13.22 -13.91
C ILE A 122 -20.45 12.30 -12.77
N PHE A 123 -21.66 12.47 -12.21
CA PHE A 123 -22.16 11.56 -11.17
C PHE A 123 -22.25 10.12 -11.67
N GLU A 124 -22.72 9.91 -12.91
CA GLU A 124 -22.77 8.57 -13.49
C GLU A 124 -21.37 7.96 -13.61
N LYS A 125 -20.37 8.76 -14.01
CA LYS A 125 -18.98 8.33 -14.07
C LYS A 125 -18.40 8.05 -12.68
N ASP A 126 -18.58 8.96 -11.72
CA ASP A 126 -18.09 8.81 -10.34
C ASP A 126 -18.67 7.56 -9.68
N LEU A 127 -19.95 7.26 -9.89
CA LEU A 127 -20.59 6.04 -9.40
C LEU A 127 -20.00 4.78 -10.05
N LYS A 128 -19.68 4.83 -11.35
CA LYS A 128 -19.01 3.72 -12.05
C LYS A 128 -17.58 3.52 -11.55
N ASP A 129 -16.82 4.59 -11.36
CA ASP A 129 -15.45 4.55 -10.86
C ASP A 129 -15.42 4.04 -9.41
N LEU A 130 -16.34 4.50 -8.56
CA LEU A 130 -16.48 4.03 -7.19
C LEU A 130 -16.80 2.53 -7.14
N LYS A 131 -17.74 2.06 -7.98
CA LYS A 131 -18.03 0.63 -8.10
C LYS A 131 -16.79 -0.16 -8.51
N LYS A 132 -16.05 0.32 -9.51
CA LYS A 132 -14.81 -0.33 -9.96
C LYS A 132 -13.79 -0.45 -8.82
N ASN A 133 -13.64 0.59 -8.00
CA ASN A 133 -12.74 0.56 -6.84
C ASN A 133 -13.17 -0.48 -5.80
N TYR A 134 -14.49 -0.61 -5.55
CA TYR A 134 -15.01 -1.69 -4.71
C TYR A 134 -14.74 -3.07 -5.29
N ASP A 135 -14.95 -3.26 -6.60
CA ASP A 135 -14.70 -4.53 -7.27
C ASP A 135 -13.21 -4.92 -7.18
N GLU A 136 -12.29 -3.97 -7.41
CA GLU A 136 -10.84 -4.17 -7.25
C GLU A 136 -10.46 -4.52 -5.80
N ALA A 137 -11.05 -3.85 -4.81
CA ALA A 137 -10.82 -4.14 -3.40
C ALA A 137 -11.30 -5.55 -3.01
N ILE A 138 -12.48 -5.94 -3.50
CA ILE A 138 -13.02 -7.28 -3.30
C ILE A 138 -12.09 -8.32 -3.91
N GLN A 139 -11.59 -8.11 -5.13
CA GLN A 139 -10.67 -9.04 -5.78
C GLN A 139 -9.33 -9.14 -5.03
N TYR A 140 -8.77 -8.00 -4.59
CA TYR A 140 -7.56 -7.98 -3.78
C TYR A 140 -7.72 -8.81 -2.49
N LEU A 141 -8.82 -8.59 -1.75
CA LEU A 141 -9.10 -9.30 -0.51
C LEU A 141 -9.31 -10.81 -0.76
N LYS A 142 -9.99 -11.20 -1.84
CA LYS A 142 -10.13 -12.62 -2.23
C LYS A 142 -8.78 -13.28 -2.49
N THR A 143 -7.90 -12.61 -3.23
CA THR A 143 -6.54 -13.12 -3.49
C THR A 143 -5.73 -13.25 -2.19
N ARG A 144 -5.81 -12.27 -1.29
CA ARG A 144 -5.15 -12.33 0.03
C ARG A 144 -5.65 -13.49 0.88
N ILE A 145 -6.96 -13.75 0.90
CA ILE A 145 -7.55 -14.92 1.57
C ILE A 145 -7.00 -16.22 0.96
N SER A 146 -6.89 -16.31 -0.36
CA SER A 146 -6.30 -17.48 -1.02
C SER A 146 -4.86 -17.71 -0.60
N ILE A 147 -4.03 -16.65 -0.58
CA ILE A 147 -2.62 -16.74 -0.16
C ILE A 147 -2.52 -17.23 1.29
N ILE A 148 -3.34 -16.69 2.20
CA ILE A 148 -3.37 -17.12 3.62
C ILE A 148 -3.72 -18.61 3.72
N ASN A 149 -4.68 -19.09 2.93
CA ASN A 149 -5.04 -20.51 2.91
C ASN A 149 -3.90 -21.39 2.40
N THR A 150 -3.19 -20.96 1.35
CA THR A 150 -2.01 -21.68 0.84
C THR A 150 -0.90 -21.71 1.89
N GLN A 151 -0.55 -20.57 2.50
CA GLN A 151 0.47 -20.47 3.54
C GLN A 151 0.15 -21.33 4.77
N LYS A 152 -1.14 -21.42 5.14
CA LYS A 152 -1.59 -22.33 6.20
C LYS A 152 -1.32 -23.79 5.82
N THR A 153 -1.62 -24.19 4.59
CA THR A 153 -1.39 -25.56 4.12
C THR A 153 0.10 -25.89 4.08
N GLU A 154 0.93 -24.98 3.55
CA GLU A 154 2.40 -25.12 3.53
C GLU A 154 2.97 -25.26 4.95
N ALA A 155 2.52 -24.44 5.90
CA ALA A 155 2.94 -24.53 7.29
C ALA A 155 2.52 -25.86 7.94
N ILE A 156 1.32 -26.38 7.61
CA ILE A 156 0.88 -27.71 8.08
C ILE A 156 1.80 -28.80 7.52
N GLU A 157 2.13 -28.74 6.23
CA GLU A 157 3.03 -29.71 5.59
C GLU A 157 4.43 -29.66 6.21
N GLU A 158 4.98 -28.47 6.48
CA GLU A 158 6.30 -28.31 7.12
C GLU A 158 6.34 -28.88 8.55
N ILE A 159 5.30 -28.61 9.35
CA ILE A 159 5.17 -29.18 10.70
C ILE A 159 5.12 -30.71 10.63
N GLN A 160 4.34 -31.26 9.70
CA GLN A 160 4.20 -32.71 9.52
C GLN A 160 5.48 -33.36 9.02
N MET A 161 6.18 -32.74 8.05
CA MET A 161 7.46 -33.22 7.54
C MET A 161 8.54 -33.19 8.62
N THR A 162 8.61 -32.12 9.42
CA THR A 162 9.55 -32.02 10.54
C THR A 162 9.31 -33.13 11.55
N ARG A 163 8.05 -33.37 11.95
CA ARG A 163 7.69 -34.49 12.84
C ARG A 163 8.13 -35.83 12.24
N LYS A 164 7.82 -36.05 10.96
CA LYS A 164 8.14 -37.30 10.27
C LYS A 164 9.65 -37.53 10.22
N SER A 165 10.44 -36.50 9.90
CA SER A 165 11.90 -36.60 9.86
C SER A 165 12.50 -36.93 11.23
N ILE A 166 11.98 -36.34 12.32
CA ILE A 166 12.40 -36.67 13.68
C ILE A 166 12.06 -38.14 14.00
N ALA A 167 10.83 -38.58 13.70
CA ALA A 167 10.41 -39.96 13.94
C ALA A 167 11.26 -40.96 13.13
N ASP A 168 11.51 -40.70 11.85
CA ASP A 168 12.32 -41.55 10.98
C ASP A 168 13.77 -41.66 11.51
N TYR A 169 14.32 -40.56 12.03
CA TYR A 169 15.65 -40.57 12.64
C TYR A 169 15.69 -41.38 13.95
N LEU A 170 14.69 -41.24 14.82
CA LEU A 170 14.59 -42.01 16.05
C LEU A 170 14.42 -43.52 15.77
N ASN A 171 13.57 -43.88 14.80
CA ASN A 171 13.40 -45.27 14.36
C ASN A 171 14.72 -45.85 13.83
N LYS A 172 15.51 -45.04 13.10
CA LYS A 172 16.84 -45.47 12.61
C LYS A 172 17.81 -45.73 13.76
N LEU A 173 17.83 -44.87 14.78
CA LEU A 173 18.68 -45.06 15.96
C LEU A 173 18.27 -46.32 16.74
N GLU A 174 16.97 -46.54 16.92
CA GLU A 174 16.42 -47.76 17.54
C GLU A 174 16.87 -49.00 16.77
N GLN A 175 16.66 -49.04 15.46
CA GLN A 175 17.03 -50.19 14.64
C GLN A 175 18.54 -50.46 14.70
N THR A 176 19.36 -49.42 14.69
CA THR A 176 20.82 -49.56 14.80
C THR A 176 21.23 -50.21 16.13
N LEU A 177 20.56 -49.84 17.24
CA LEU A 177 20.83 -50.42 18.55
C LEU A 177 20.34 -51.87 18.65
N LEU A 178 19.19 -52.18 18.06
CA LEU A 178 18.66 -53.55 17.98
C LEU A 178 19.56 -54.46 17.14
N ASP A 179 20.07 -53.97 16.00
CA ASP A 179 20.98 -54.72 15.14
C ASP A 179 22.33 -54.98 15.85
N ASP A 180 22.87 -54.01 16.60
CA ASP A 180 24.10 -54.19 17.40
C ASP A 180 23.88 -55.20 18.54
N LEU A 181 22.73 -55.12 19.21
CA LEU A 181 22.34 -56.09 20.25
C LEU A 181 22.28 -57.51 19.67
N GLU A 182 21.58 -57.70 18.54
CA GLU A 182 21.46 -59.00 17.89
C GLU A 182 22.83 -59.51 17.40
N SER A 183 23.68 -58.64 16.85
CA SER A 183 25.04 -59.01 16.44
C SER A 183 25.90 -59.49 17.61
N LYS A 184 25.83 -58.79 18.76
CA LYS A 184 26.58 -59.18 19.96
C LYS A 184 26.03 -60.46 20.58
N HIS A 185 24.71 -60.56 20.71
CA HIS A 185 24.03 -61.75 21.23
C HIS A 185 24.33 -62.98 20.38
N SER A 186 24.20 -62.89 19.05
CA SER A 186 24.46 -63.99 18.12
C SER A 186 25.91 -64.48 18.18
N LYS A 187 26.89 -63.57 18.25
CA LYS A 187 28.31 -63.92 18.44
C LYS A 187 28.54 -64.66 19.75
N LEU A 188 27.99 -64.15 20.85
CA LEU A 188 28.15 -64.75 22.17
C LEU A 188 27.51 -66.13 22.25
N LYS A 189 26.28 -66.25 21.73
CA LYS A 189 25.56 -67.52 21.61
C LYS A 189 26.34 -68.53 20.77
N LEU A 190 26.91 -68.12 19.64
CA LEU A 190 27.71 -69.00 18.78
C LEU A 190 28.96 -69.52 19.51
N ASN A 191 29.67 -68.64 20.22
CA ASN A 191 30.86 -69.03 21.00
C ASN A 191 30.50 -70.05 22.08
N MET A 192 29.43 -69.79 22.85
CA MET A 192 28.95 -70.73 23.88
C MET A 192 28.48 -72.06 23.29
N THR A 193 27.74 -72.03 22.18
CA THR A 193 27.28 -73.26 21.50
C THR A 193 28.46 -74.10 21.02
N THR A 194 29.49 -73.46 20.48
CA THR A 194 30.72 -74.13 20.04
C THR A 194 31.46 -74.78 21.20
N LEU A 195 31.50 -74.11 22.36
CA LEU A 195 32.10 -74.67 23.57
C LEU A 195 31.30 -75.86 24.10
N VAL A 196 29.97 -75.77 24.11
CA VAL A 196 29.08 -76.88 24.46
C VAL A 196 29.34 -78.09 23.55
N ASP A 197 29.36 -77.91 22.23
CA ASP A 197 29.62 -79.01 21.28
C ASP A 197 30.98 -79.68 21.52
N LEU A 198 32.00 -78.88 21.84
CA LEU A 198 33.33 -79.39 22.17
C LEU A 198 33.34 -80.18 23.48
N MET A 199 32.63 -79.68 24.52
CA MET A 199 32.54 -80.36 25.82
C MET A 199 31.79 -81.68 25.68
N ASP A 200 30.68 -81.68 24.94
CA ASP A 200 29.88 -82.87 24.63
C ASP A 200 30.72 -83.93 23.91
N LYS A 201 31.57 -83.52 22.96
CA LYS A 201 32.46 -84.44 22.26
C LYS A 201 33.45 -85.09 23.23
N ARG A 202 34.08 -84.31 24.11
CA ARG A 202 35.03 -84.84 25.10
C ARG A 202 34.36 -85.73 26.14
N ALA A 203 33.15 -85.37 26.58
CA ALA A 203 32.37 -86.20 27.49
C ALA A 203 32.09 -87.58 26.89
N ARG A 204 31.69 -87.64 25.61
CA ARG A 204 31.51 -88.92 24.89
C ARG A 204 32.80 -89.73 24.75
N GLU A 205 33.94 -89.08 24.51
CA GLU A 205 35.24 -89.76 24.47
C GLU A 205 35.58 -90.42 25.81
N ILE A 206 35.31 -89.73 26.93
CA ILE A 206 35.51 -90.28 28.29
C ILE A 206 34.53 -91.43 28.58
N GLU A 207 33.27 -91.29 28.19
CA GLU A 207 32.25 -92.35 28.35
C GLU A 207 32.64 -93.62 27.57
N GLN A 208 33.19 -93.47 26.35
CA GLN A 208 33.72 -94.58 25.58
C GLN A 208 34.89 -95.26 26.29
N ILE A 209 35.86 -94.49 26.80
CA ILE A 209 37.00 -95.03 27.55
C ILE A 209 36.53 -95.78 28.80
N GLN A 210 35.50 -95.27 29.48
CA GLN A 210 34.90 -95.93 30.65
C GLN A 210 34.25 -97.27 30.27
N SER A 211 33.54 -97.33 29.14
CA SER A 211 32.96 -98.58 28.62
C SER A 211 34.05 -99.60 28.27
N GLU A 212 35.09 -99.17 27.54
CA GLU A 212 36.24 -100.03 27.18
C GLU A 212 36.93 -100.59 28.42
N LEU A 213 37.16 -99.76 29.44
CA LEU A 213 37.75 -100.19 30.71
C LEU A 213 36.87 -101.25 31.41
N THR A 214 35.56 -101.06 31.40
CA THR A 214 34.60 -101.99 32.02
C THR A 214 34.66 -103.37 31.33
N GLU A 215 34.67 -103.42 30.00
CA GLU A 215 34.85 -104.68 29.27
C GLU A 215 36.21 -105.32 29.54
N MET A 216 37.29 -104.52 29.57
CA MET A 216 38.63 -105.03 29.84
C MET A 216 38.76 -105.66 31.22
N THR A 217 38.08 -105.14 32.25
CA THR A 217 38.08 -105.76 33.58
C THR A 217 37.46 -107.16 33.61
N GLN A 218 36.61 -107.50 32.63
CA GLN A 218 35.98 -108.82 32.53
C GLN A 218 36.80 -109.82 31.71
N TYR A 219 37.52 -109.35 30.68
CA TYR A 219 38.10 -110.24 29.66
C TYR A 219 39.63 -110.12 29.47
N ALA A 220 40.28 -109.04 29.89
CA ALA A 220 41.70 -108.81 29.63
C ALA A 220 42.62 -109.49 30.65
N THR A 221 43.85 -109.81 30.25
CA THR A 221 44.90 -110.27 31.19
C THR A 221 45.40 -109.14 32.09
N GLU A 222 45.95 -109.46 33.26
CA GLU A 222 46.47 -108.45 34.21
C GLU A 222 47.50 -107.50 33.56
N LEU A 223 48.38 -108.02 32.70
CA LEU A 223 49.38 -107.20 32.00
C LEU A 223 48.73 -106.26 30.97
N GLN A 224 47.73 -106.71 30.21
CA GLN A 224 47.01 -105.87 29.24
C GLN A 224 46.20 -104.78 29.94
N LEU A 225 45.56 -105.11 31.07
CA LEU A 225 44.83 -104.15 31.90
C LEU A 225 45.78 -103.09 32.48
N TYR A 226 46.95 -103.49 32.99
CA TYR A 226 47.93 -102.55 33.55
C TYR A 226 48.52 -101.60 32.49
N VAL A 227 48.83 -102.10 31.29
CA VAL A 227 49.33 -101.24 30.19
C VAL A 227 48.27 -100.22 29.79
N LYS A 228 47.03 -100.65 29.59
CA LYS A 228 45.95 -99.74 29.19
C LYS A 228 45.57 -98.77 30.32
N SER A 229 45.59 -99.19 31.58
CA SER A 229 45.30 -98.31 32.71
C SER A 229 46.29 -97.14 32.80
N LYS A 230 47.56 -97.35 32.44
CA LYS A 230 48.56 -96.27 32.38
C LYS A 230 48.31 -95.29 31.23
N GLU A 231 47.77 -95.76 30.11
CA GLU A 231 47.29 -94.87 29.03
C GLU A 231 46.07 -94.07 29.47
N ILE A 232 45.10 -94.71 30.13
CA ILE A 232 43.88 -94.06 30.64
C ILE A 232 44.25 -93.00 31.68
N GLU A 233 45.10 -93.33 32.66
CA GLU A 233 45.59 -92.39 33.68
C GLU A 233 46.18 -91.12 33.06
N LYS A 234 46.96 -91.27 31.98
CA LYS A 234 47.51 -90.13 31.23
C LYS A 234 46.42 -89.32 30.53
N THR A 235 45.46 -89.97 29.87
CA THR A 235 44.36 -89.30 29.18
C THR A 235 43.42 -88.58 30.16
N THR A 236 43.11 -89.19 31.30
CA THR A 236 42.32 -88.58 32.38
C THR A 236 43.03 -87.36 32.95
N SER A 237 44.33 -87.47 33.24
CA SER A 237 45.12 -86.33 33.72
C SER A 237 45.15 -85.16 32.72
N GLN A 238 45.18 -85.47 31.41
CA GLN A 238 45.11 -84.45 30.35
C GLN A 238 43.73 -83.80 30.25
N ALA A 239 42.66 -84.57 30.45
CA ALA A 239 41.29 -84.05 30.46
C ALA A 239 41.02 -83.15 31.67
N GLU A 240 41.47 -83.56 32.86
CA GLU A 240 41.40 -82.78 34.10
C GLU A 240 42.15 -81.45 33.97
N LYS A 241 43.40 -81.49 33.50
CA LYS A 241 44.18 -80.27 33.26
C LYS A 241 43.47 -79.31 32.30
N TYR A 242 42.83 -79.83 31.26
CA TYR A 242 42.09 -78.99 30.34
C TYR A 242 40.82 -78.37 30.97
N LEU A 243 40.14 -79.08 31.89
CA LEU A 243 39.04 -78.51 32.65
C LEU A 243 39.53 -77.41 33.60
N GLU A 244 40.66 -77.61 34.27
CA GLU A 244 41.31 -76.57 35.09
C GLU A 244 41.70 -75.34 34.27
N ASP A 245 42.24 -75.54 33.06
CA ASP A 245 42.58 -74.45 32.13
C ASP A 245 41.34 -73.67 31.67
N LEU A 246 40.18 -74.34 31.52
CA LEU A 246 38.91 -73.70 31.19
C LEU A 246 38.29 -72.95 32.37
N GLU A 247 38.35 -73.53 33.58
CA GLU A 247 37.82 -72.95 34.82
C GLU A 247 38.63 -71.73 35.25
N SER A 248 39.95 -71.77 35.09
CA SER A 248 40.84 -70.64 35.37
C SER A 248 40.76 -69.53 34.32
N GLY A 249 40.17 -69.78 33.15
CA GLY A 249 39.92 -68.81 32.11
C GLY A 249 38.51 -68.20 32.14
N ASP A 250 38.28 -67.17 31.32
CA ASP A 250 36.97 -66.48 31.24
C ASP A 250 35.89 -67.27 30.46
N HIS A 251 36.03 -68.61 30.33
CA HIS A 251 35.19 -69.41 29.44
C HIS A 251 33.81 -69.73 30.06
N PHE A 252 33.72 -69.66 31.39
CA PHE A 252 32.49 -69.88 32.16
C PHE A 252 31.95 -68.61 32.84
N SER A 253 32.46 -67.44 32.48
CA SER A 253 32.06 -66.17 33.08
C SER A 253 30.54 -65.94 32.94
N GLU A 254 29.90 -65.50 34.02
CA GLU A 254 28.51 -65.07 33.98
C GLU A 254 28.37 -63.84 33.07
N ILE A 255 27.44 -63.92 32.13
CA ILE A 255 27.16 -62.83 31.18
C ILE A 255 25.97 -62.04 31.71
N ASP A 256 26.21 -60.77 32.05
CA ASP A 256 25.16 -59.79 32.31
C ASP A 256 25.05 -58.82 31.13
N LEU A 257 23.86 -58.71 30.54
CA LEU A 257 23.61 -57.89 29.36
C LEU A 257 22.87 -56.61 29.76
N GLU A 258 23.62 -55.51 29.86
CA GLU A 258 23.09 -54.20 30.22
C GLU A 258 22.93 -53.31 28.96
N VAL A 259 21.72 -52.81 28.71
CA VAL A 259 21.46 -51.83 27.64
C VAL A 259 21.37 -50.43 28.23
N LYS A 260 22.32 -49.56 27.89
CA LYS A 260 22.31 -48.14 28.28
C LYS A 260 21.80 -47.27 27.13
N VAL A 261 20.59 -46.72 27.31
CA VAL A 261 20.06 -45.69 26.42
C VAL A 261 20.70 -44.35 26.76
N THR A 262 21.07 -43.57 25.74
CA THR A 262 21.73 -42.27 25.92
C THR A 262 20.87 -41.31 26.77
N PRO A 263 21.42 -40.68 27.82
CA PRO A 263 20.66 -39.77 28.70
C PRO A 263 19.99 -38.60 27.96
N THR A 264 20.60 -38.11 26.89
CA THR A 264 20.06 -37.03 26.05
C THR A 264 18.74 -37.42 25.36
N LEU A 265 18.54 -38.70 25.01
CA LEU A 265 17.26 -39.17 24.47
C LEU A 265 16.16 -39.19 25.55
N GLN A 266 16.53 -39.47 26.80
CA GLN A 266 15.60 -39.41 27.92
C GLN A 266 15.22 -37.97 28.28
N SER A 267 16.13 -37.01 28.09
CA SER A 267 15.88 -35.60 28.41
C SER A 267 15.00 -34.89 27.36
N ILE A 268 14.97 -35.35 26.10
CA ILE A 268 14.09 -34.79 25.04
C ILE A 268 12.62 -34.72 25.48
N LEU A 269 12.15 -35.70 26.26
CA LEU A 269 10.77 -35.74 26.79
C LEU A 269 10.46 -34.59 27.75
N TYR A 270 11.47 -34.00 28.38
CA TYR A 270 11.34 -32.92 29.36
C TYR A 270 11.80 -31.56 28.81
N ASP A 271 12.80 -31.56 27.93
CA ASP A 271 13.43 -30.36 27.39
C ASP A 271 12.61 -29.72 26.25
N VAL A 272 11.91 -30.53 25.44
CA VAL A 272 11.09 -30.03 24.33
C VAL A 272 9.65 -29.78 24.81
N LYS A 273 9.36 -28.54 25.19
CA LYS A 273 8.03 -28.13 25.71
C LYS A 273 7.06 -27.62 24.66
N SER A 274 7.56 -27.17 23.52
CA SER A 274 6.75 -26.74 22.37
C SER A 274 7.39 -27.19 21.07
N PHE A 275 6.56 -27.38 20.05
CA PHE A 275 7.02 -27.72 18.70
C PHE A 275 7.55 -26.50 17.93
N GLY A 276 7.17 -25.29 18.37
CA GLY A 276 7.52 -24.01 17.77
C GLY A 276 6.50 -22.93 18.12
N ASP A 277 6.75 -21.72 17.67
CA ASP A 277 5.88 -20.55 17.89
C ASP A 277 5.31 -20.06 16.55
N ILE A 278 4.01 -19.71 16.55
CA ILE A 278 3.34 -19.14 15.36
C ILE A 278 3.26 -17.62 15.53
N ASN A 279 4.00 -16.89 14.71
CA ASN A 279 3.99 -15.43 14.69
C ASN A 279 3.26 -14.90 13.44
N ILE A 280 2.17 -14.16 13.65
CA ILE A 280 1.43 -13.50 12.56
C ILE A 280 1.89 -12.05 12.47
N ASN A 281 2.74 -11.76 11.48
CA ASN A 281 3.21 -10.40 11.23
C ASN A 281 2.28 -9.71 10.22
N THR A 282 1.60 -8.65 10.65
CA THR A 282 0.80 -7.80 9.76
C THR A 282 1.62 -6.61 9.29
N SER A 283 1.94 -6.57 8.01
CA SER A 283 2.50 -5.37 7.36
C SER A 283 1.38 -4.51 6.78
N SER A 284 1.61 -3.20 6.68
CA SER A 284 0.69 -2.27 6.04
C SER A 284 0.44 -2.69 4.59
N SER A 285 -0.83 -2.79 4.18
CA SER A 285 -1.18 -3.15 2.81
C SER A 285 -0.75 -2.07 1.81
N THR A 286 -0.22 -2.50 0.67
CA THR A 286 0.08 -1.63 -0.48
C THR A 286 -1.14 -1.35 -1.34
N PHE A 287 -2.27 -2.02 -1.08
CA PHE A 287 -3.53 -1.79 -1.79
C PHE A 287 -4.10 -0.43 -1.39
N GLN A 288 -4.20 0.47 -2.37
CA GLN A 288 -4.77 1.80 -2.20
C GLN A 288 -6.14 1.83 -2.85
N ILE A 289 -7.15 2.20 -2.07
CA ILE A 289 -8.48 2.51 -2.61
C ILE A 289 -8.37 3.89 -3.25
N LYS A 290 -8.62 3.97 -4.57
CA LYS A 290 -8.77 5.26 -5.24
C LYS A 290 -10.03 5.93 -4.68
N THR A 291 -9.88 6.93 -3.80
CA THR A 291 -11.03 7.68 -3.29
C THR A 291 -11.34 8.82 -4.24
N GLY A 292 -12.54 8.81 -4.84
CA GLY A 292 -13.10 9.97 -5.52
C GLY A 292 -13.44 11.09 -4.52
N ARG A 293 -13.45 12.34 -5.03
CA ARG A 293 -13.67 13.64 -4.36
C ARG A 293 -14.33 13.60 -2.96
N LYS A 294 -13.76 14.36 -2.01
CA LYS A 294 -14.44 14.72 -0.75
C LYS A 294 -15.44 15.86 -0.90
N ASP A 295 -15.40 16.61 -2.00
CA ASP A 295 -16.38 17.64 -2.28
C ASP A 295 -17.59 17.00 -2.94
N GLN A 296 -18.75 17.10 -2.27
CA GLN A 296 -20.03 16.80 -2.87
C GLN A 296 -20.07 17.51 -4.22
N ALA A 297 -20.20 16.75 -5.31
CA ALA A 297 -20.58 17.33 -6.57
C ALA A 297 -21.94 17.99 -6.31
N GLN A 298 -21.92 19.29 -6.11
CA GLN A 298 -23.10 20.12 -6.20
C GLN A 298 -23.54 20.05 -7.68
N LEU A 299 -24.79 20.44 -7.98
CA LEU A 299 -25.18 20.80 -9.35
C LEU A 299 -24.44 22.10 -9.74
N LEU A 300 -23.11 22.05 -9.70
CA LEU A 300 -22.21 22.98 -10.31
C LEU A 300 -22.38 22.74 -11.79
N VAL A 301 -23.13 23.64 -12.44
CA VAL A 301 -22.71 24.11 -13.75
C VAL A 301 -21.22 24.39 -13.58
N LEU A 302 -20.37 23.46 -14.04
CA LEU A 302 -18.94 23.72 -14.17
C LEU A 302 -18.83 24.87 -15.16
N LYS A 303 -18.89 26.10 -14.65
CA LYS A 303 -17.86 27.03 -15.06
C LYS A 303 -16.58 26.36 -14.56
N VAL A 304 -15.74 25.91 -15.49
CA VAL A 304 -14.29 25.98 -15.27
C VAL A 304 -14.09 27.28 -14.51
N PRO A 305 -13.58 27.28 -13.26
CA PRO A 305 -13.38 28.52 -12.54
C PRO A 305 -12.73 29.47 -13.52
N GLY A 306 -13.41 30.58 -13.83
CA GLY A 306 -12.85 31.55 -14.75
C GLY A 306 -11.47 31.84 -14.18
N MET A 307 -10.43 31.62 -14.98
CA MET A 307 -9.06 31.80 -14.52
C MET A 307 -8.83 33.22 -13.97
N ASN A 308 -9.69 34.15 -14.38
CA ASN A 308 -9.85 35.47 -13.83
C ASN A 308 -10.13 35.42 -12.32
N ASN A 309 -9.08 35.62 -11.51
CA ASN A 309 -9.05 36.06 -10.10
C ASN A 309 -8.05 35.29 -9.21
N ILE A 310 -7.15 34.46 -9.76
CA ILE A 310 -6.05 33.92 -8.93
C ILE A 310 -5.08 35.08 -8.64
N GLN A 311 -5.15 35.63 -7.43
CA GLN A 311 -4.28 36.71 -6.98
C GLN A 311 -3.52 36.28 -5.72
N PRO A 312 -2.25 35.87 -5.87
CA PRO A 312 -1.42 35.49 -4.74
C PRO A 312 -1.19 36.69 -3.82
N SER A 313 -1.48 36.51 -2.54
CA SER A 313 -1.15 37.49 -1.50
C SER A 313 0.14 37.09 -0.79
N LEU A 314 1.15 37.95 -0.78
CA LEU A 314 2.42 37.68 -0.10
C LEU A 314 2.15 37.59 1.41
N LEU A 315 2.34 36.41 1.99
CA LEU A 315 2.19 36.20 3.42
C LEU A 315 3.48 36.54 4.17
N ARG A 316 4.62 36.07 3.66
CA ARG A 316 5.94 36.24 4.30
C ARG A 316 7.09 35.85 3.39
N THR A 317 8.27 36.30 3.77
CA THR A 317 9.55 35.90 3.18
C THR A 317 10.32 35.04 4.19
N LEU A 318 10.94 33.95 3.74
CA LEU A 318 11.76 33.11 4.63
C LEU A 318 12.97 33.91 5.13
N THR A 319 13.26 33.77 6.43
CA THR A 319 14.46 34.36 7.05
C THR A 319 15.65 33.45 6.82
N ILE A 320 16.37 33.70 5.72
CA ILE A 320 17.49 32.86 5.29
C ILE A 320 18.76 33.17 6.11
N PRO A 321 19.47 32.14 6.62
CA PRO A 321 20.75 32.31 7.28
C PRO A 321 21.78 33.08 6.44
N ALA A 322 22.62 33.90 7.07
CA ALA A 322 23.56 34.77 6.35
C ALA A 322 24.54 34.00 5.45
N ASP A 323 24.98 32.81 5.89
CA ASP A 323 25.85 31.90 5.15
C ASP A 323 25.17 31.23 3.94
N MET A 324 23.84 31.35 3.83
CA MET A 324 23.03 30.77 2.76
C MET A 324 22.57 31.79 1.71
N LYS A 325 22.66 33.10 1.99
CA LYS A 325 22.08 34.13 1.11
C LYS A 325 22.67 34.15 -0.30
N SER A 326 23.96 33.84 -0.44
CA SER A 326 24.68 33.81 -1.72
C SER A 326 24.63 32.45 -2.43
N LEU A 327 23.87 31.49 -1.89
CA LEU A 327 23.75 30.14 -2.45
C LEU A 327 22.45 30.00 -3.25
N ASP A 328 22.49 29.17 -4.28
CA ASP A 328 21.31 28.87 -5.07
C ASP A 328 20.36 27.93 -4.33
N ILE A 329 19.08 28.25 -4.34
CA ILE A 329 17.98 27.39 -3.91
C ILE A 329 17.63 26.46 -5.08
N LEU A 330 17.84 25.17 -4.88
CA LEU A 330 17.62 24.14 -5.89
C LEU A 330 16.18 23.63 -5.91
N ALA A 331 15.55 23.52 -4.74
CA ALA A 331 14.17 23.07 -4.59
C ALA A 331 13.55 23.60 -3.29
N CYS A 332 12.23 23.75 -3.29
CA CYS A 332 11.41 24.15 -2.15
C CYS A 332 10.28 23.14 -1.99
N LEU A 333 9.88 22.86 -0.76
CA LEU A 333 8.77 21.96 -0.43
C LEU A 333 8.02 22.49 0.79
N ILE A 334 6.69 22.44 0.75
CA ILE A 334 5.82 22.69 1.89
C ILE A 334 5.36 21.34 2.45
N LEU A 335 5.70 21.08 3.71
CA LEU A 335 5.24 19.87 4.40
C LEU A 335 3.75 19.99 4.77
N PRO A 336 3.03 18.87 4.95
CA PRO A 336 1.62 18.89 5.34
C PRO A 336 1.35 19.67 6.64
N ASN A 337 2.30 19.70 7.56
CA ASN A 337 2.22 20.47 8.81
C ASN A 337 2.47 21.98 8.65
N GLY A 338 2.68 22.47 7.42
CA GLY A 338 2.92 23.87 7.09
C GLY A 338 4.38 24.33 7.21
N LYS A 339 5.31 23.47 7.62
CA LYS A 339 6.75 23.78 7.66
C LYS A 339 7.32 23.80 6.24
N PHE A 340 8.40 24.56 6.04
CA PHE A 340 9.07 24.66 4.74
C PHE A 340 10.41 23.94 4.74
N MET A 341 10.71 23.27 3.64
CA MET A 341 12.01 22.67 3.38
C MET A 341 12.65 23.30 2.17
N ILE A 342 13.92 23.70 2.30
CA ILE A 342 14.67 24.36 1.23
C ILE A 342 15.97 23.60 1.01
N LEU A 343 16.22 23.21 -0.24
CA LEU A 343 17.41 22.50 -0.66
C LEU A 343 18.39 23.48 -1.33
N TYR A 344 19.62 23.56 -0.82
CA TYR A 344 20.62 24.51 -1.29
C TYR A 344 21.77 23.87 -2.09
N SER A 345 22.45 24.68 -2.91
CA SER A 345 23.58 24.26 -3.75
C SER A 345 24.82 23.79 -2.99
N ASN A 346 24.96 24.16 -1.70
CA ASN A 346 25.97 23.61 -0.80
C ASN A 346 25.61 22.22 -0.23
N LYS A 347 24.62 21.55 -0.84
CA LYS A 347 24.19 20.18 -0.50
C LYS A 347 23.48 20.07 0.86
N ARG A 348 22.97 21.17 1.44
CA ARG A 348 22.20 21.14 2.70
C ARG A 348 20.71 21.22 2.43
N LEU A 349 19.94 20.39 3.14
CA LEU A 349 18.49 20.47 3.25
C LEU A 349 18.11 21.12 4.57
N LEU A 350 17.49 22.29 4.50
CA LEU A 350 17.15 23.11 5.66
C LEU A 350 15.66 23.02 5.96
N LEU A 351 15.31 23.03 7.23
CA LEU A 351 13.93 23.07 7.73
C LEU A 351 13.64 24.46 8.33
N PHE A 352 12.49 25.01 7.97
CA PHE A 352 11.97 26.28 8.46
C PHE A 352 10.61 26.07 9.13
N SER A 353 10.29 26.91 10.11
CA SER A 353 8.98 26.92 10.77
C SER A 353 7.89 27.42 9.84
N ASN A 354 6.64 27.23 10.25
CA ASN A 354 5.47 27.79 9.58
C ASN A 354 5.54 29.33 9.51
N ASP A 355 6.34 29.94 10.40
CA ASP A 355 6.58 31.38 10.38
C ASP A 355 7.68 31.83 9.42
N GLY A 356 8.32 30.90 8.71
CA GLY A 356 9.43 31.19 7.79
C GLY A 356 10.78 31.38 8.49
N ILE A 357 10.91 30.95 9.74
CA ILE A 357 12.14 31.09 10.52
C ILE A 357 12.97 29.81 10.39
N PHE A 358 14.27 29.93 10.15
CA PHE A 358 15.19 28.80 10.10
C PHE A 358 15.18 28.02 11.42
N ILE A 359 14.97 26.70 11.34
CA ILE A 359 15.00 25.80 12.51
C ILE A 359 16.35 25.09 12.58
N ARG A 360 16.70 24.32 11.54
CA ARG A 360 17.90 23.47 11.52
C ARG A 360 18.24 22.99 10.11
N THR A 361 19.46 22.47 9.94
CA THR A 361 19.77 21.58 8.81
C THR A 361 19.36 20.16 9.14
N VAL A 362 18.60 19.55 8.25
CA VAL A 362 18.10 18.18 8.39
C VAL A 362 19.19 17.20 7.96
N VAL A 363 19.76 17.39 6.77
CA VAL A 363 20.82 16.54 6.21
C VAL A 363 21.76 17.38 5.34
N THR A 364 23.05 17.02 5.33
CA THR A 364 24.04 17.45 4.33
C THR A 364 24.38 16.26 3.44
N PHE A 365 24.19 16.39 2.13
CA PHE A 365 24.44 15.33 1.16
C PHE A 365 25.90 15.32 0.69
N THR A 366 26.38 14.13 0.32
CA THR A 366 27.72 13.96 -0.26
C THR A 366 27.75 14.34 -1.75
N ASP A 367 26.63 14.11 -2.44
CA ASP A 367 26.45 14.40 -3.86
C ASP A 367 25.66 15.71 -4.08
N VAL A 368 25.58 16.18 -5.33
CA VAL A 368 24.81 17.36 -5.72
C VAL A 368 23.32 17.01 -5.74
N PRO A 369 22.52 17.52 -4.80
CA PRO A 369 21.10 17.24 -4.81
C PRO A 369 20.40 18.07 -5.89
N CYS A 370 19.26 17.61 -6.40
CA CYS A 370 18.53 18.29 -7.47
C CYS A 370 17.12 18.67 -7.08
N ASP A 371 16.33 17.74 -6.56
CA ASP A 371 14.94 17.97 -6.14
C ASP A 371 14.67 17.49 -4.73
N VAL A 372 13.54 17.94 -4.18
CA VAL A 372 12.94 17.34 -2.99
C VAL A 372 11.43 17.23 -3.17
N CYS A 373 10.85 16.08 -2.82
CA CYS A 373 9.41 15.89 -2.79
C CYS A 373 8.95 15.19 -1.51
N PHE A 374 7.73 15.50 -1.07
CA PHE A 374 7.12 14.84 0.08
C PHE A 374 6.68 13.42 -0.30
N VAL A 375 6.97 12.42 0.55
CA VAL A 375 6.59 11.02 0.30
C VAL A 375 5.41 10.61 1.18
N ARG A 376 5.63 10.58 2.51
CA ARG A 376 4.61 10.23 3.51
C ARG A 376 5.11 10.55 4.92
N ASN A 377 4.20 10.80 5.85
CA ASN A 377 4.52 11.04 7.27
C ASN A 377 5.60 12.13 7.43
N ASN A 378 6.79 11.75 7.92
CA ASN A 378 7.94 12.65 8.09
C ASN A 378 9.05 12.37 7.05
N THR A 379 8.73 11.69 5.96
CA THR A 379 9.70 11.25 4.94
C THR A 379 9.60 12.11 3.68
N VAL A 380 10.74 12.61 3.24
CA VAL A 380 10.92 13.29 1.95
C VAL A 380 11.92 12.51 1.09
N ALA A 381 11.78 12.60 -0.22
CA ALA A 381 12.73 12.02 -1.18
C ALA A 381 13.57 13.14 -1.79
N VAL A 382 14.88 12.93 -1.89
CA VAL A 382 15.82 13.88 -2.47
C VAL A 382 16.60 13.20 -3.59
N THR A 383 16.55 13.76 -4.80
CA THR A 383 17.32 13.25 -5.94
C THR A 383 18.76 13.75 -5.87
N LEU A 384 19.72 12.85 -6.13
CA LEU A 384 21.16 13.12 -6.14
C LEU A 384 21.72 12.81 -7.53
N ARG A 385 22.31 13.83 -8.18
CA ARG A 385 22.61 13.79 -9.62
C ARG A 385 23.72 12.82 -9.98
N SER A 386 24.92 13.00 -9.41
CA SER A 386 26.11 12.26 -9.85
C SER A 386 26.18 10.84 -9.31
N ALA A 387 25.40 10.55 -8.27
CA ALA A 387 25.29 9.23 -7.67
C ALA A 387 24.15 8.39 -8.23
N ASN A 388 23.39 8.90 -9.22
CA ASN A 388 22.26 8.22 -9.86
C ASN A 388 21.31 7.62 -8.83
N GLN A 389 20.98 8.39 -7.80
CA GLN A 389 20.21 7.88 -6.68
C GLN A 389 19.20 8.89 -6.16
N THR A 390 18.11 8.39 -5.60
CA THR A 390 17.20 9.15 -4.75
C THR A 390 17.33 8.65 -3.32
N VAL A 391 17.45 9.56 -2.35
CA VAL A 391 17.56 9.19 -0.94
C VAL A 391 16.29 9.55 -0.20
N LEU A 392 15.84 8.68 0.69
CA LEU A 392 14.74 8.96 1.60
C LEU A 392 15.30 9.55 2.89
N VAL A 393 14.79 10.71 3.28
CA VAL A 393 15.21 11.44 4.48
C VAL A 393 14.04 11.47 5.44
N ASP A 394 14.28 11.01 6.67
CA ASP A 394 13.36 11.22 7.79
C ASP A 394 13.69 12.57 8.42
N VAL A 395 12.74 13.50 8.29
CA VAL A 395 12.89 14.91 8.69
C VAL A 395 13.00 15.06 10.20
N GLU A 396 12.35 14.19 10.98
CA GLU A 396 12.41 14.27 12.45
C GLU A 396 13.66 13.57 12.99
N LYS A 397 14.10 12.48 12.36
CA LYS A 397 15.36 11.81 12.73
C LYS A 397 16.62 12.52 12.20
N ASN A 398 16.48 13.50 11.31
CA ASN A 398 17.60 14.19 10.65
C ASN A 398 18.57 13.22 9.97
N ALA A 399 18.02 12.18 9.32
CA ALA A 399 18.82 11.07 8.81
C ALA A 399 18.32 10.60 7.45
N ILE A 400 19.27 10.18 6.61
CA ILE A 400 18.97 9.38 5.42
C ILE A 400 18.61 7.97 5.90
N ILE A 401 17.40 7.53 5.60
CA ILE A 401 16.87 6.22 6.02
C ILE A 401 16.96 5.18 4.90
N GLU A 402 17.01 5.60 3.63
CA GLU A 402 17.10 4.70 2.49
C GLU A 402 17.79 5.37 1.30
N LYS A 403 18.42 4.56 0.42
CA LYS A 403 19.03 5.00 -0.84
C LYS A 403 18.53 4.12 -1.98
N ILE A 404 17.90 4.75 -2.96
CA ILE A 404 17.29 4.14 -4.14
C ILE A 404 18.22 4.42 -5.33
N LYS A 405 18.83 3.40 -5.93
CA LYS A 405 19.69 3.56 -7.12
C LYS A 405 18.91 3.47 -8.42
N PHE A 406 19.30 4.30 -9.38
CA PHE A 406 18.79 4.36 -10.75
C PHE A 406 19.92 4.10 -11.75
N SER A 407 19.55 3.71 -12.96
CA SER A 407 20.49 3.49 -14.05
C SER A 407 21.07 4.78 -14.63
N HIS A 408 20.42 5.93 -14.38
CA HIS A 408 20.76 7.23 -14.98
C HIS A 408 20.64 8.37 -13.95
N ASN A 409 21.18 9.54 -14.29
CA ASN A 409 21.20 10.72 -13.43
C ASN A 409 19.80 11.24 -13.11
N CYS A 410 19.49 11.38 -11.83
CA CYS A 410 18.20 11.85 -11.33
C CYS A 410 18.15 13.39 -11.24
N HIS A 411 17.11 14.01 -11.83
CA HIS A 411 16.91 15.46 -11.81
C HIS A 411 15.67 15.85 -11.00
N GLY A 412 14.47 15.61 -11.53
CA GLY A 412 13.21 15.95 -10.88
C GLY A 412 12.58 14.76 -10.16
N ALA A 413 11.83 15.00 -9.09
CA ALA A 413 11.03 13.97 -8.45
C ALA A 413 9.69 14.49 -7.94
N SER A 414 8.67 13.64 -7.98
CA SER A 414 7.36 13.90 -7.40
C SER A 414 6.81 12.62 -6.78
N SER A 415 5.96 12.76 -5.76
CA SER A 415 5.32 11.60 -5.14
C SER A 415 3.86 11.83 -4.76
N ASP A 416 3.07 10.78 -4.95
CA ASP A 416 1.67 10.62 -4.52
C ASP A 416 1.49 9.36 -3.64
N GLY A 417 2.60 8.79 -3.17
CA GLY A 417 2.68 7.43 -2.63
C GLY A 417 3.56 6.49 -3.47
N LYS A 418 3.77 6.78 -4.76
CA LYS A 418 4.87 6.27 -5.59
C LYS A 418 5.87 7.40 -5.83
N ILE A 419 7.16 7.13 -6.05
CA ILE A 419 8.15 8.17 -6.36
C ILE A 419 8.45 8.13 -7.86
N LEU A 420 7.99 9.11 -8.61
CA LEU A 420 8.44 9.27 -9.99
C LEU A 420 9.73 10.09 -10.01
N VAL A 421 10.70 9.65 -10.80
CA VAL A 421 11.99 10.32 -10.97
C VAL A 421 12.26 10.57 -12.44
N VAL A 422 12.63 11.80 -12.77
CA VAL A 422 13.02 12.21 -14.11
C VAL A 422 14.52 12.02 -14.27
N ASN A 423 14.94 11.30 -15.31
CA ASN A 423 16.34 11.14 -15.67
C ASN A 423 16.66 11.93 -16.95
N ASN A 424 17.62 12.86 -16.87
CA ASN A 424 17.83 13.84 -17.94
C ASN A 424 18.82 13.36 -19.03
N GLU A 425 19.83 12.55 -18.67
CA GLU A 425 20.86 12.13 -19.63
C GLU A 425 20.36 11.14 -20.69
N SER A 426 19.41 10.28 -20.35
CA SER A 426 18.80 9.34 -21.30
C SER A 426 17.54 9.87 -21.99
N ARG A 427 17.13 11.12 -21.71
CA ARG A 427 15.84 11.69 -22.15
C ARG A 427 14.66 10.81 -21.74
N GLN A 428 14.68 10.25 -20.52
CA GLN A 428 13.69 9.28 -20.09
C GLN A 428 13.10 9.63 -18.72
N ILE A 429 11.78 9.53 -18.58
CA ILE A 429 11.13 9.49 -17.27
C ILE A 429 11.13 8.03 -16.82
N THR A 430 11.67 7.78 -15.63
CA THR A 430 11.64 6.45 -15.00
C THR A 430 10.68 6.49 -13.84
N ALA A 431 9.57 5.76 -13.96
CA ALA A 431 8.72 5.50 -12.81
C ALA A 431 9.40 4.48 -11.90
N SER A 432 9.38 4.70 -10.58
CA SER A 432 9.86 3.70 -9.62
C SER A 432 8.99 3.70 -8.36
N ASN A 433 8.30 2.60 -8.12
CA ASN A 433 7.60 2.43 -6.84
C ASN A 433 8.63 2.33 -5.70
N LEU A 434 8.26 2.72 -4.47
CA LEU A 434 9.04 2.58 -3.23
C LEU A 434 9.59 1.14 -2.99
N ASN A 435 9.07 0.13 -3.71
CA ASN A 435 9.50 -1.27 -3.64
C ASN A 435 10.31 -1.75 -4.88
N TYR A 436 10.85 -0.85 -5.71
CA TYR A 436 11.77 -1.17 -6.82
C TYR A 436 11.22 -2.10 -7.92
N ARG A 437 9.90 -2.32 -8.02
CA ARG A 437 9.35 -3.41 -8.86
C ARG A 437 8.86 -3.03 -10.26
N LEU A 438 8.70 -1.75 -10.58
CA LEU A 438 8.27 -1.31 -11.91
C LEU A 438 9.20 -0.20 -12.37
N GLN A 439 10.00 -0.48 -13.40
CA GLN A 439 10.71 0.51 -14.21
C GLN A 439 9.95 0.61 -15.52
N THR A 440 9.00 1.53 -15.61
CA THR A 440 8.49 1.95 -16.91
C THR A 440 9.28 3.19 -17.31
N THR A 441 9.82 3.15 -18.52
CA THR A 441 10.73 4.16 -19.04
C THR A 441 10.08 4.75 -20.28
N PHE A 442 9.82 6.06 -20.26
CA PHE A 442 9.23 6.78 -21.39
C PHE A 442 10.18 7.86 -21.88
N GLU A 443 10.40 7.95 -23.20
CA GLU A 443 11.28 8.97 -23.77
C GLU A 443 10.62 10.35 -23.80
N LEU A 444 11.16 11.27 -23.01
CA LEU A 444 10.72 12.64 -22.85
C LEU A 444 11.91 13.59 -22.94
N TYR A 445 11.94 14.36 -24.03
CA TYR A 445 13.01 15.28 -24.34
C TYR A 445 12.92 16.53 -23.45
N GLY A 446 14.01 16.86 -22.74
CA GLY A 446 14.15 18.16 -22.08
C GLY A 446 13.32 18.40 -20.82
N THR A 447 12.87 17.35 -20.11
CA THR A 447 12.10 17.51 -18.85
C THR A 447 12.98 18.03 -17.72
N ALA A 448 12.61 19.17 -17.13
CA ALA A 448 13.29 19.77 -15.98
C ALA A 448 12.72 19.29 -14.64
N ARG A 449 11.39 19.31 -14.48
CA ARG A 449 10.68 18.87 -13.27
C ARG A 449 9.38 18.17 -13.64
N ILE A 450 8.86 17.42 -12.67
CA ILE A 450 7.53 16.80 -12.76
C ILE A 450 6.70 17.13 -11.53
N SER A 451 5.39 17.13 -11.69
CA SER A 451 4.42 17.12 -10.60
C SER A 451 3.37 16.05 -10.86
N LEU A 452 2.95 15.35 -9.81
CA LEU A 452 1.92 14.31 -9.85
C LEU A 452 0.63 14.82 -9.27
N PHE A 453 -0.49 14.64 -9.98
CA PHE A 453 -1.81 14.91 -9.43
C PHE A 453 -2.84 13.95 -10.04
N GLN A 454 -3.53 13.20 -9.16
CA GLN A 454 -4.44 12.13 -9.56
C GLN A 454 -3.72 11.13 -10.49
N ASP A 455 -4.38 10.70 -11.57
CA ASP A 455 -3.79 9.81 -12.58
C ASP A 455 -3.06 10.60 -13.69
N SER A 456 -2.45 11.75 -13.36
CA SER A 456 -1.79 12.64 -14.31
C SER A 456 -0.38 13.08 -13.87
N ILE A 457 0.50 13.19 -14.86
CA ILE A 457 1.90 13.57 -14.74
C ILE A 457 2.10 14.85 -15.53
N TYR A 458 2.59 15.89 -14.86
CA TYR A 458 2.81 17.21 -15.46
C TYR A 458 4.30 17.44 -15.58
N CYS A 459 4.78 17.67 -16.80
CA CYS A 459 6.20 17.78 -17.12
C CYS A 459 6.53 19.19 -17.61
N SER A 460 7.51 19.85 -16.99
CA SER A 460 8.09 21.09 -17.51
C SER A 460 9.19 20.77 -18.52
N LEU A 461 9.02 21.17 -19.78
CA LEU A 461 9.96 20.88 -20.86
C LEU A 461 10.81 22.11 -21.14
N TYR A 462 11.96 22.19 -20.46
CA TYR A 462 12.78 23.40 -20.34
C TYR A 462 13.30 23.93 -21.69
N TYR A 463 13.84 23.06 -22.54
CA TYR A 463 14.41 23.50 -23.82
C TYR A 463 13.35 23.77 -24.88
N GLU A 464 12.16 23.21 -24.71
CA GLU A 464 11.05 23.33 -25.65
C GLU A 464 10.08 24.47 -25.29
N SER A 465 10.30 25.14 -24.14
CA SER A 465 9.44 26.20 -23.61
C SER A 465 7.95 25.82 -23.61
N LYS A 466 7.65 24.59 -23.19
CA LYS A 466 6.30 24.03 -23.12
C LYS A 466 6.09 23.19 -21.87
N VAL A 467 4.83 22.93 -21.54
CA VAL A 467 4.42 22.03 -20.46
C VAL A 467 3.50 20.97 -21.03
N SER A 468 3.72 19.72 -20.67
CA SER A 468 2.91 18.60 -21.17
C SER A 468 2.31 17.81 -20.01
N CYS A 469 1.07 17.39 -20.18
CA CYS A 469 0.35 16.54 -19.24
C CYS A 469 0.17 15.16 -19.86
N TYR A 470 0.54 14.13 -19.11
CA TYR A 470 0.43 12.73 -19.48
C TYR A 470 -0.45 12.02 -18.47
N LYS A 471 -1.13 10.96 -18.91
CA LYS A 471 -1.82 10.05 -18.00
C LYS A 471 -0.81 9.11 -17.36
N ASP A 472 -0.93 8.86 -16.05
CA ASP A 472 -0.12 7.87 -15.32
C ASP A 472 -0.61 6.45 -15.67
N THR A 473 -0.26 5.99 -16.87
CA THR A 473 -0.45 4.62 -17.37
C THR A 473 0.89 4.08 -17.88
N ASP A 474 0.99 2.76 -18.10
CA ASP A 474 2.21 2.16 -18.65
C ASP A 474 2.60 2.73 -20.03
N GLU A 475 1.63 3.27 -20.77
CA GLU A 475 1.82 3.88 -22.09
C GLU A 475 2.06 5.40 -22.05
N PHE A 476 1.90 6.05 -20.89
CA PHE A 476 2.05 7.50 -20.70
C PHE A 476 1.30 8.30 -21.79
N GLU A 477 -0.02 8.12 -21.87
CA GLU A 477 -0.85 8.78 -22.88
C GLU A 477 -0.76 10.33 -22.75
N LEU A 478 -0.33 11.02 -23.81
CA LEU A 478 -0.31 12.49 -23.84
C LEU A 478 -1.74 13.03 -23.80
N LEU A 479 -2.10 13.76 -22.74
CA LEU A 479 -3.41 14.38 -22.57
C LEU A 479 -3.47 15.74 -23.24
N TRP A 480 -2.47 16.59 -23.00
CA TRP A 480 -2.35 17.90 -23.63
C TRP A 480 -0.92 18.46 -23.54
N THR A 481 -0.60 19.40 -24.41
CA THR A 481 0.61 20.21 -24.35
C THR A 481 0.23 21.68 -24.40
N PHE A 482 0.80 22.47 -23.50
CA PHE A 482 0.59 23.90 -23.40
C PHE A 482 1.87 24.64 -23.75
N GLN A 483 1.75 25.56 -24.71
CA GLN A 483 2.81 26.44 -25.16
C GLN A 483 2.24 27.85 -25.29
N HIS A 484 2.88 28.83 -24.68
CA HIS A 484 2.41 30.21 -24.62
C HIS A 484 3.57 31.17 -24.45
N GLN A 485 3.44 32.42 -24.92
CA GLN A 485 4.49 33.44 -24.84
C GLN A 485 4.96 33.75 -23.41
N ASP A 486 4.08 33.55 -22.42
CA ASP A 486 4.43 33.75 -21.00
C ASP A 486 5.25 32.60 -20.42
N ILE A 487 5.30 31.44 -21.08
CA ILE A 487 6.10 30.29 -20.67
C ILE A 487 7.37 30.23 -21.49
N ASP A 488 8.50 30.39 -20.79
CA ASP A 488 9.81 30.32 -21.41
C ASP A 488 10.84 29.74 -20.46
N ARG A 489 11.46 28.64 -20.90
CA ARG A 489 12.31 27.79 -20.08
C ARG A 489 11.65 27.41 -18.75
N PRO A 490 10.50 26.70 -18.77
CA PRO A 490 9.81 26.32 -17.55
C PRO A 490 10.68 25.38 -16.71
N VAL A 491 10.75 25.63 -15.40
CA VAL A 491 11.54 24.83 -14.44
C VAL A 491 10.63 24.22 -13.39
N GLY A 492 10.38 24.91 -12.29
CA GLY A 492 9.47 24.49 -11.23
C GLY A 492 8.04 24.29 -11.73
N ILE A 493 7.41 23.21 -11.31
CA ILE A 493 6.02 22.89 -11.65
C ILE A 493 5.35 22.24 -10.43
N THR A 494 4.14 22.66 -10.10
CA THR A 494 3.31 22.03 -9.05
C THR A 494 1.83 22.13 -9.41
N VAL A 495 0.97 21.38 -8.73
CA VAL A 495 -0.46 21.28 -9.06
C VAL A 495 -1.30 21.37 -7.78
N ASP A 496 -2.31 22.23 -7.79
CA ASP A 496 -3.24 22.43 -6.68
C ASP A 496 -4.34 21.35 -6.60
N ASN A 497 -5.23 21.46 -5.61
CA ASN A 497 -6.34 20.50 -5.45
C ASN A 497 -7.44 20.61 -6.51
N ASN A 498 -7.48 21.70 -7.28
CA ASN A 498 -8.43 21.91 -8.37
C ASN A 498 -7.86 21.45 -9.72
N GLY A 499 -6.59 21.03 -9.77
CA GLY A 499 -5.88 20.63 -10.99
C GLY A 499 -5.25 21.79 -11.76
N PHE A 500 -5.22 23.01 -11.20
CA PHE A 500 -4.48 24.12 -11.77
C PHE A 500 -2.98 23.89 -11.63
N VAL A 501 -2.26 24.13 -12.73
CA VAL A 501 -0.83 23.83 -12.87
C VAL A 501 -0.04 25.11 -12.74
N TYR A 502 0.77 25.22 -11.69
CA TYR A 502 1.59 26.39 -11.39
C TYR A 502 3.00 26.17 -11.92
N ILE A 503 3.45 27.07 -12.77
CA ILE A 503 4.67 26.91 -13.56
C ILE A 503 5.58 28.10 -13.34
N VAL A 504 6.82 27.81 -13.01
CA VAL A 504 7.92 28.77 -12.97
C VAL A 504 8.44 28.95 -14.39
N SER A 505 8.18 30.12 -14.97
CA SER A 505 8.70 30.55 -16.27
C SER A 505 9.98 31.34 -16.04
N ARG A 506 11.12 30.63 -16.02
CA ARG A 506 12.39 31.17 -15.50
C ARG A 506 12.88 32.36 -16.31
N ARG A 507 12.96 32.23 -17.64
CA ARG A 507 13.58 33.27 -18.49
C ARG A 507 12.74 34.54 -18.57
N ASN A 508 11.42 34.40 -18.40
CA ASN A 508 10.49 35.52 -18.38
C ASN A 508 10.24 36.08 -16.96
N SER A 509 10.88 35.52 -15.92
CA SER A 509 10.66 35.88 -14.51
C SER A 509 9.17 35.92 -14.13
N LYS A 510 8.41 34.90 -14.54
CA LYS A 510 6.96 34.81 -14.31
C LYS A 510 6.57 33.54 -13.59
N ILE A 511 5.51 33.61 -12.79
CA ILE A 511 4.76 32.44 -12.33
C ILE A 511 3.44 32.41 -13.09
N VAL A 512 3.24 31.35 -13.86
CA VAL A 512 2.09 31.18 -14.75
C VAL A 512 1.26 30.01 -14.24
N VAL A 513 -0.05 30.22 -14.10
CA VAL A 513 -1.01 29.15 -13.83
C VAL A 513 -1.64 28.73 -15.13
N VAL A 514 -1.81 27.43 -15.33
CA VAL A 514 -2.47 26.80 -16.48
C VAL A 514 -3.69 26.01 -16.00
N SER A 515 -4.81 26.10 -16.73
CA SER A 515 -6.04 25.40 -16.37
C SER A 515 -5.89 23.87 -16.46
N PRO A 516 -6.72 23.10 -15.73
CA PRO A 516 -6.61 21.63 -15.74
C PRO A 516 -6.72 20.99 -17.14
N ASP A 517 -7.40 21.65 -18.07
CA ASP A 517 -7.56 21.22 -19.47
C ASP A 517 -6.46 21.73 -20.42
N GLY A 518 -5.49 22.49 -19.90
CA GLY A 518 -4.37 23.03 -20.67
C GLY A 518 -4.75 24.10 -21.68
N LYS A 519 -5.92 24.74 -21.58
CA LYS A 519 -6.40 25.70 -22.61
C LYS A 519 -6.22 27.16 -22.25
N THR A 520 -6.24 27.51 -20.97
CA THR A 520 -6.15 28.89 -20.50
C THR A 520 -4.99 29.06 -19.54
N CYS A 521 -4.40 30.26 -19.52
CA CYS A 521 -3.35 30.61 -18.57
C CYS A 521 -3.55 32.01 -17.97
N GLN A 522 -3.01 32.22 -16.78
CA GLN A 522 -2.88 33.51 -16.13
C GLN A 522 -1.46 33.66 -15.56
N THR A 523 -0.81 34.79 -15.84
CA THR A 523 0.40 35.18 -15.08
C THR A 523 -0.05 35.73 -13.73
N ILE A 524 0.39 35.09 -12.64
CA ILE A 524 -0.02 35.45 -11.27
C ILE A 524 1.07 36.21 -10.50
N LEU A 525 2.33 36.09 -10.90
CA LEU A 525 3.46 36.86 -10.38
C LEU A 525 4.44 37.15 -11.52
N SER A 526 5.12 38.29 -11.43
CA SER A 526 6.08 38.80 -12.41
C SER A 526 7.21 39.58 -11.74
N GLU A 527 8.13 40.14 -12.54
CA GLU A 527 9.16 41.07 -12.01
C GLU A 527 8.57 42.28 -11.28
N ALA A 528 7.38 42.75 -11.68
CA ALA A 528 6.69 43.84 -11.00
C ALA A 528 6.29 43.49 -9.56
N ASP A 529 6.15 42.20 -9.26
CA ASP A 529 5.80 41.65 -7.94
C ASP A 529 7.05 41.26 -7.14
N GLY A 530 8.26 41.59 -7.63
CA GLY A 530 9.53 41.27 -6.98
C GLY A 530 10.07 39.87 -7.28
N ILE A 531 9.48 39.14 -8.24
CA ILE A 531 9.96 37.83 -8.67
C ILE A 531 10.99 37.98 -9.80
N LYS A 532 12.22 37.49 -9.59
CA LYS A 532 13.32 37.56 -10.56
C LYS A 532 14.07 36.23 -10.63
N ASP A 533 14.29 35.72 -11.84
CA ASP A 533 14.93 34.41 -12.10
C ASP A 533 14.41 33.29 -11.16
N PRO A 534 13.08 33.10 -11.06
CA PRO A 534 12.50 32.09 -10.17
C PRO A 534 12.91 30.68 -10.60
N TRP A 535 13.02 29.76 -9.64
CA TRP A 535 13.52 28.41 -9.92
C TRP A 535 12.61 27.29 -9.39
N ALA A 536 12.30 27.31 -8.11
CA ALA A 536 11.52 26.28 -7.42
C ALA A 536 10.16 26.83 -6.99
N ILE A 537 9.16 25.95 -7.05
CA ILE A 537 7.79 26.24 -6.62
C ILE A 537 7.23 25.00 -5.95
N ASP A 538 6.42 25.20 -4.91
CA ASP A 538 5.56 24.15 -4.39
C ASP A 538 4.25 24.74 -3.83
N ILE A 539 3.20 23.94 -3.79
CA ILE A 539 1.90 24.33 -3.26
C ILE A 539 1.37 23.29 -2.28
N ASN A 540 1.01 23.73 -1.08
CA ASN A 540 0.31 22.91 -0.12
C ASN A 540 -1.16 22.85 -0.53
N ARG A 541 -1.57 21.69 -1.04
CA ARG A 541 -2.88 21.44 -1.62
C ARG A 541 -4.05 21.62 -0.64
N GLU A 542 -3.82 21.43 0.66
CA GLU A 542 -4.87 21.56 1.68
C GLU A 542 -5.10 23.01 2.08
N THR A 543 -4.03 23.80 2.14
CA THR A 543 -4.06 25.17 2.68
C THR A 543 -4.06 26.25 1.60
N GLY A 544 -3.72 25.90 0.36
CA GLY A 544 -3.53 26.87 -0.73
C GLY A 544 -2.28 27.75 -0.56
N MET A 545 -1.39 27.41 0.37
CA MET A 545 -0.11 28.11 0.51
C MET A 545 0.84 27.72 -0.61
N MET A 546 1.45 28.69 -1.25
CA MET A 546 2.43 28.51 -2.33
C MET A 546 3.78 29.07 -1.89
N ILE A 547 4.89 28.36 -2.15
CA ILE A 547 6.24 28.85 -1.93
C ILE A 547 6.96 28.96 -3.28
N VAL A 548 7.66 30.06 -3.50
CA VAL A 548 8.39 30.33 -4.75
C VAL A 548 9.80 30.81 -4.40
N SER A 549 10.84 30.17 -4.95
CA SER A 549 12.20 30.71 -4.87
C SER A 549 12.44 31.76 -5.95
N SER A 550 13.17 32.82 -5.60
CA SER A 550 13.46 33.96 -6.46
C SER A 550 14.75 34.64 -6.03
N LYS A 551 15.43 35.29 -6.97
CA LYS A 551 16.50 36.24 -6.65
C LYS A 551 15.92 37.55 -6.13
N ILE A 552 16.66 38.21 -5.24
CA ILE A 552 16.45 39.60 -4.82
C ILE A 552 17.65 40.42 -5.31
N SER A 553 17.38 41.60 -5.86
CA SER A 553 18.39 42.66 -6.02
C SER A 553 18.44 43.48 -4.75
N ASP A 554 19.59 43.50 -4.07
CA ASP A 554 19.82 44.42 -2.96
C ASP A 554 20.40 45.71 -3.55
N ASP A 555 19.58 46.77 -3.67
CA ASP A 555 20.03 48.07 -4.17
C ASP A 555 20.99 48.79 -3.20
N THR A 556 21.24 48.22 -2.01
CA THR A 556 22.09 48.81 -0.97
C THR A 556 23.52 48.30 -0.94
N ASP A 557 23.87 47.27 -1.72
CA ASP A 557 25.21 46.70 -1.72
C ASP A 557 25.90 46.96 -3.07
N TYR A 558 26.85 47.91 -3.09
CA TYR A 558 27.67 48.28 -4.26
C TYR A 558 28.56 47.12 -4.79
N SER A 559 28.42 45.91 -4.23
CA SER A 559 29.13 44.68 -4.57
C SER A 559 28.57 43.95 -5.80
N GLY A 560 27.34 44.27 -6.23
CA GLY A 560 26.66 43.55 -7.32
C GLY A 560 26.24 42.11 -6.96
N ALA A 561 26.22 41.77 -5.67
CA ALA A 561 25.84 40.44 -5.20
C ALA A 561 24.32 40.19 -5.42
N THR A 562 23.98 39.05 -6.01
CA THR A 562 22.58 38.59 -6.13
C THR A 562 22.30 37.58 -5.03
N TYR A 563 21.25 37.80 -4.25
CA TYR A 563 20.83 36.89 -3.18
C TYR A 563 19.60 36.09 -3.62
N GLN A 564 19.46 34.86 -3.14
CA GLN A 564 18.23 34.08 -3.35
C GLN A 564 17.38 34.04 -2.08
N THR A 565 16.06 34.14 -2.25
CA THR A 565 15.09 33.89 -1.20
C THR A 565 13.94 32.99 -1.62
N ALA A 566 13.10 32.63 -0.65
CA ALA A 566 11.81 32.02 -0.90
C ALA A 566 10.67 32.88 -0.33
N PHE A 567 9.69 33.15 -1.16
CA PHE A 567 8.48 33.90 -0.84
C PHE A 567 7.31 32.95 -0.65
N VAL A 568 6.50 33.17 0.39
CA VAL A 568 5.31 32.38 0.69
C VAL A 568 4.08 33.23 0.42
N TYR A 569 3.19 32.70 -0.41
CA TYR A 569 1.95 33.32 -0.85
C TYR A 569 0.75 32.50 -0.38
N LYS A 570 -0.38 33.17 -0.20
CA LYS A 570 -1.70 32.53 -0.11
C LYS A 570 -2.42 32.76 -1.42
N ILE A 571 -2.84 31.66 -2.04
CA ILE A 571 -3.65 31.63 -3.27
C ILE A 571 -5.13 31.84 -2.96
#